data_AF-A0A441TSJ1-F1
#
_entry.id   AF-A0A441TSJ1-F1
#
_cell.length_a   1.000
_cell.length_b   1.000
_cell.length_c   1.000
_cell.angle_alpha   90.00
_cell.angle_beta   90.00
_cell.angle_gamma   90.00
#
_symmetry.space_group_name_H-M   'P 1'
#
loop_
_entity.id
_entity.type
_entity.pdbx_description
1 polymer ?
#
loop_
_entity_poly.entity_id
_entity_poly.type
_entity_poly.pdbx_seq_one_letter_code
_entity_poly.pdbx_strand_id
1 'polypeptide(L)' 'MLAGAAVSAQNVTPANRNTVVLQGELQMLENRLRRQQYQQQQQQYRAQDRVVVPQRPDVPQMKPTCQLRRSGSRFISVCR' A
#
# COMPACT_ATOMS: atom_id res chain seq x y z
N MET A 1 16.48 -1.12 16.17
CA MET A 1 16.69 0.27 16.64
C MET A 1 15.85 1.20 15.76
N LEU A 2 14.60 1.49 16.15
CA LEU A 2 13.77 2.46 15.42
C LEU A 2 14.21 3.87 15.84
N ALA A 3 14.86 4.61 14.94
CA ALA A 3 15.16 6.02 15.14
C ALA A 3 13.86 6.83 14.96
N GLY A 4 13.24 7.21 16.07
CA GLY A 4 12.18 8.21 16.07
C GLY A 4 12.78 9.55 15.65
N ALA A 5 12.26 10.13 14.57
CA ALA A 5 12.67 11.46 14.13
C ALA A 5 12.30 12.49 15.21
N ALA A 6 13.31 13.00 15.92
CA ALA A 6 13.13 14.08 16.87
C ALA A 6 12.68 15.34 16.11
N VAL A 7 11.52 15.87 16.45
CA VAL A 7 11.06 17.17 15.95
C VAL A 7 11.69 18.25 16.83
N SER A 8 12.68 18.97 16.30
CA SER A 8 13.26 20.15 16.95
C SER A 8 12.40 21.38 16.67
N ALA A 9 11.87 22.01 17.73
CA ALA A 9 11.20 23.30 17.64
C ALA A 9 12.25 24.41 17.58
N GLN A 10 12.34 25.12 16.45
CA GLN A 10 13.24 26.25 16.28
C GLN A 10 12.55 27.53 16.79
N ASN A 11 13.23 28.30 17.66
CA ASN A 11 12.72 29.59 18.14
C ASN A 11 12.99 30.67 17.09
N VAL A 12 11.99 30.98 16.26
CA VAL A 12 12.16 31.84 15.07
C VAL A 12 11.78 33.31 15.38
N THR A 13 12.77 34.21 15.35
CA THR A 13 12.58 35.66 15.48
C THR A 13 11.79 36.22 14.28
N PRO A 14 11.06 37.34 14.40
CA PRO A 14 10.16 37.84 13.34
C PRO A 14 10.81 38.03 11.97
N ALA A 15 12.06 38.50 11.91
CA ALA A 15 12.81 38.64 10.65
C ALA A 15 13.21 37.29 10.04
N ASN A 16 13.42 36.26 10.87
CA ASN A 16 13.78 34.91 10.48
C ASN A 16 12.54 34.07 10.09
N ARG A 17 11.32 34.51 10.46
CA ARG A 17 10.08 33.80 10.12
C ARG A 17 9.84 33.72 8.62
N ASN A 18 10.06 34.82 7.89
CA ASN A 18 9.87 34.84 6.45
C ASN A 18 10.86 33.89 5.74
N THR A 19 12.11 33.82 6.21
CA THR A 19 13.11 32.91 5.65
C THR A 19 12.80 31.44 5.96
N VAL A 20 12.33 31.14 7.18
CA VAL A 20 11.93 29.78 7.57
C VAL A 20 10.69 29.31 6.81
N VAL A 21 9.70 30.19 6.62
CA VAL A 21 8.50 29.88 5.81
C VAL A 21 8.89 29.59 4.37
N LEU A 22 9.70 30.44 3.74
CA LEU A 22 10.15 30.25 2.36
C LEU A 22 10.93 28.94 2.19
N GLN A 23 11.82 28.62 3.15
CA GLN A 23 12.59 27.38 3.12
C GLN A 23 11.70 26.14 3.32
N GLY A 24 10.70 26.23 4.19
CA GLY A 24 9.71 25.18 4.39
C GLY A 24 8.83 24.93 3.16
N GLU A 25 8.42 26.00 2.48
CA GLU A 25 7.66 25.93 1.22
C GLU A 25 8.48 25.27 0.11
N LEU A 26 9.74 25.65 -0.05
CA LEU A 26 10.64 25.01 -1.03
C LEU A 26 10.82 23.51 -0.75
N GLN A 27 11.06 23.15 0.51
CA GLN A 27 11.19 21.74 0.90
C GLN A 27 9.87 20.97 0.69
N MET A 28 8.71 21.60 0.93
CA MET A 28 7.41 21.01 0.68
C MET A 28 7.19 20.75 -0.82
N LEU A 29 7.56 21.70 -1.68
CA LEU A 29 7.46 21.56 -3.13
C LEU A 29 8.34 20.42 -3.65
N GLU A 30 9.59 20.34 -3.19
CA GLU A 30 10.49 19.24 -3.54
C GLU A 30 9.92 17.89 -3.11
N ASN A 31 9.43 17.80 -1.87
CA ASN A 31 8.79 16.58 -1.35
C ASN A 31 7.56 16.18 -2.17
N ARG A 32 6.72 17.14 -2.58
CA ARG A 32 5.56 16.88 -3.43
C ARG A 32 5.98 16.32 -4.78
N LEU A 33 7.00 16.90 -5.40
CA LEU A 33 7.52 16.43 -6.69
C LEU A 33 8.10 15.01 -6.59
N ARG A 34 8.92 14.74 -5.57
CA ARG A 34 9.46 13.39 -5.31
C ARG A 34 8.34 12.35 -5.11
N ARG A 35 7.30 12.69 -4.35
CA ARG A 35 6.15 11.79 -4.13
C ARG A 35 5.37 11.53 -5.41
N GLN A 36 5.14 12.54 -6.24
CA GLN A 36 4.46 12.36 -7.53
C GLN A 36 5.23 11.41 -8.45
N GLN A 37 6.55 11.61 -8.58
CA GLN A 37 7.40 10.73 -9.38
C GLN A 37 7.37 9.28 -8.88
N TYR A 38 7.50 9.09 -7.56
CA TYR A 38 7.42 7.75 -6.96
C TYR A 38 6.06 7.09 -7.20
N GLN A 39 4.96 7.84 -7.06
CA GLN A 39 3.61 7.33 -7.32
C GLN A 39 3.44 6.88 -8.76
N GLN A 40 3.93 7.65 -9.74
CA GLN A 40 3.85 7.27 -11.16
C GLN A 40 4.65 5.99 -11.44
N GLN A 41 5.88 5.90 -10.91
CA GLN A 41 6.71 4.72 -11.08
C GLN A 41 6.06 3.45 -10.50
N GLN A 42 5.47 3.55 -9.29
CA GLN A 42 4.73 2.45 -8.68
C GLN A 42 3.52 2.01 -9.50
N GLN A 43 2.81 2.95 -10.14
CA GLN A 43 1.70 2.59 -11.03
C GLN A 43 2.17 1.82 -12.25
N GLN A 44 3.32 2.17 -12.82
CA GLN A 44 3.91 1.43 -13.95
C GLN A 44 4.25 -0.01 -13.57
N TYR A 45 4.89 -0.23 -12.41
CA TYR A 45 5.19 -1.59 -11.94
C TYR A 45 3.91 -2.40 -11.69
N ARG A 46 2.89 -1.80 -11.05
CA ARG A 46 1.59 -2.48 -10.87
C ARG A 46 0.91 -2.83 -12.20
N ALA A 47 1.04 -1.97 -13.21
CA ALA A 47 0.50 -2.24 -14.53
C ALA A 47 1.24 -3.41 -15.20
N GLN A 48 2.56 -3.45 -15.07
CA GLN A 48 3.39 -4.54 -15.58
C GLN A 48 3.08 -5.88 -14.89
N ASP A 49 2.99 -5.88 -13.56
CA ASP A 49 2.69 -7.10 -12.78
C ASP A 49 1.28 -7.63 -13.06
N ARG A 50 0.30 -6.75 -13.28
CA ARG A 50 -1.07 -7.16 -13.67
C ARG A 50 -1.15 -7.88 -15.01
N VAL A 51 -0.21 -7.65 -15.92
CA VAL A 51 -0.15 -8.42 -17.18
C VAL A 51 0.28 -9.86 -16.91
N VAL A 52 1.09 -10.07 -15.86
CA VAL A 52 1.57 -11.38 -15.41
C VAL A 52 0.68 -11.89 -14.27
N VAL A 53 -0.65 -11.80 -14.40
CA VAL A 53 -1.54 -12.55 -13.51
C VAL A 53 -1.37 -14.03 -13.83
N PRO A 54 -0.91 -14.88 -12.90
CA PRO A 54 -0.96 -16.31 -13.11
C PRO A 54 -2.42 -16.67 -13.36
N GLN A 55 -2.70 -17.43 -14.41
CA GLN A 55 -4.06 -17.95 -14.63
C GLN A 55 -4.49 -18.59 -13.31
N ARG A 56 -5.54 -18.03 -12.70
CA ARG A 56 -6.06 -18.59 -11.45
C ARG A 56 -6.42 -20.03 -11.79
N PRO A 57 -5.86 -21.04 -11.08
CA PRO A 57 -6.27 -22.40 -11.32
C PRO A 57 -7.78 -22.47 -11.18
N ASP A 58 -8.43 -23.19 -12.08
CA ASP A 58 -9.87 -23.37 -12.06
C ASP A 58 -10.20 -24.22 -10.82
N VAL A 59 -10.36 -23.55 -9.67
CA VAL A 59 -10.65 -24.22 -8.41
C VAL A 59 -12.12 -24.66 -8.49
N PRO A 60 -12.42 -25.95 -8.29
CA PRO A 60 -13.80 -26.41 -8.26
C PRO A 60 -14.58 -25.62 -7.22
N GLN A 61 -15.48 -24.76 -7.69
CA GLN A 61 -16.40 -24.06 -6.81
C GLN A 61 -17.43 -25.08 -6.32
N MET A 62 -17.53 -25.23 -5.00
CA MET A 62 -18.52 -26.11 -4.41
C MET A 62 -19.91 -25.55 -4.76
N LYS A 63 -20.75 -26.36 -5.41
CA LYS A 63 -22.12 -25.93 -5.74
C LYS A 63 -22.83 -25.50 -4.45
N PRO A 64 -23.64 -24.43 -4.46
CA PRO A 64 -24.29 -23.90 -3.26
C PRO A 64 -25.21 -24.92 -2.55
N THR A 65 -25.63 -25.98 -3.25
CA THR A 65 -26.44 -27.07 -2.68
C THR A 65 -25.63 -28.19 -2.02
N CYS A 66 -24.30 -28.12 -2.09
CA CYS A 66 -23.40 -29.07 -1.46
C CYS A 66 -22.94 -28.57 -0.09
N GLN A 67 -22.78 -29.49 0.86
CA GLN A 67 -22.17 -29.25 2.16
C GLN A 67 -20.97 -30.19 2.36
N LEU A 68 -19.86 -29.67 2.86
CA LEU A 68 -18.73 -30.49 3.29
C LEU A 68 -19.06 -31.12 4.64
N ARG A 69 -19.17 -32.45 4.68
CA ARG A 69 -19.37 -33.22 5.91
C ARG A 69 -18.13 -34.04 6.23
N ARG A 70 -17.77 -34.11 7.52
CA ARG A 70 -16.69 -34.98 7.99
C ARG A 70 -17.19 -36.43 8.04
N SER A 71 -16.48 -37.33 7.39
CA SER A 71 -16.73 -38.78 7.41
C SER A 71 -15.45 -39.49 7.83
N GLY A 72 -15.41 -39.95 9.08
CA GLY A 72 -14.18 -40.45 9.72
C GLY A 72 -13.08 -39.38 9.76
N SER A 73 -11.94 -39.68 9.14
CA SER A 73 -10.77 -38.78 9.02
C SER A 73 -10.77 -37.91 7.74
N ARG A 74 -11.78 -38.02 6.87
CA ARG A 74 -11.86 -37.28 5.60
C ARG A 74 -13.08 -36.36 5.55
N PHE A 75 -13.10 -35.42 4.62
CA PHE A 75 -14.27 -34.59 4.30
C PHE A 75 -14.87 -35.04 2.96
N ILE A 76 -16.19 -35.17 2.91
CA ILE A 76 -16.97 -35.51 1.70
C ILE A 76 -17.92 -34.37 1.37
N SER A 77 -18.10 -34.06 0.09
CA SER A 77 -19.14 -33.13 -0.37
C SER A 77 -20.46 -33.88 -0.54
N VAL A 78 -21.48 -33.51 0.23
CA VAL A 78 -22.84 -34.06 0.12
C VAL A 78 -23.73 -33.00 -0.50
N CYS A 79 -24.28 -33.28 -1.67
CA CYS A 79 -25.19 -32.38 -2.39
C CYS A 79 -26.62 -32.90 -2.28
N ARG A 80 -27.58 -31.99 -2.08
CA ARG A 80 -29.02 -32.29 -2.23
C ARG A 80 -29.47 -32.08 -3.67
#